data_AF-A0A4V1FF48-F1
#
_entry.id   AF-A0A4V1FF48-F1
#
_cell.length_a   1.000
_cell.length_b   1.000
_cell.length_c   1.000
_cell.angle_alpha   90.00
_cell.angle_beta   90.00
_cell.angle_gamma   90.00
#
_symmetry.space_group_name_H-M   'P 1'
#
loop_
_entity.id
_entity.type
_entity.pdbx_description
1 polymer ?
#
loop_
_entity_poly.entity_id
_entity_poly.type
_entity_poly.pdbx_seq_one_letter_code
_entity_poly.pdbx_strand_id
1 'polypeptide(L)'
;MDKYYSYTDFLKAVGNYQHANESEKLLNDIYLDLFLNRMQRLQRIEQLKDLIDSALDERNKEAFYEYTKELSELQETQEMEETQESVM
;
A
#
# COMPACT_ATOMS: atom_id res chain seq x y z
N MET A 1 -20.16 3.33 -2.68
CA MET A 1 -20.44 3.95 -1.36
C MET A 1 -19.29 3.51 -0.49
N ASP A 2 -18.12 4.08 -0.73
CA ASP A 2 -16.88 3.54 -0.16
C ASP A 2 -16.54 4.46 0.99
N LYS A 3 -17.04 4.07 2.17
CA LYS A 3 -16.72 4.72 3.43
C LYS A 3 -15.26 4.40 3.75
N TYR A 4 -14.35 5.13 3.12
CA TYR A 4 -12.98 5.31 3.58
C TYR A 4 -13.08 6.14 4.87
N TYR A 5 -13.38 5.46 5.98
CA TYR A 5 -13.28 6.06 7.29
C TYR A 5 -11.83 6.48 7.49
N SER A 6 -11.62 7.79 7.63
CA SER A 6 -10.32 8.35 7.90
C SER A 6 -9.73 7.72 9.17
N TYR A 7 -8.47 7.29 9.09
CA TYR A 7 -7.68 6.72 10.19
C TYR A 7 -7.70 7.60 11.44
N THR A 8 -7.70 8.92 11.26
CA THR A 8 -7.78 9.90 12.36
C THR A 8 -9.16 9.95 13.01
N ASP A 9 -10.23 9.69 12.24
CA ASP A 9 -11.60 9.61 12.75
C ASP A 9 -11.84 8.32 13.54
N PHE A 10 -11.21 7.20 13.12
CA PHE A 10 -11.26 5.95 13.88
C PHE A 10 -10.47 6.05 15.19
N LEU A 11 -9.27 6.64 15.17
CA LEU A 11 -8.47 6.91 16.37
C LEU A 11 -9.20 7.80 17.38
N LYS A 12 -9.85 8.88 16.92
CA LYS A 12 -10.69 9.73 17.76
C LYS A 12 -11.87 8.97 18.36
N ALA A 13 -12.50 8.09 17.58
CA ALA A 13 -13.62 7.30 18.05
C ALA A 13 -13.20 6.28 19.13
N VAL A 14 -12.05 5.61 18.94
CA VAL A 14 -11.56 4.55 19.84
C VAL A 14 -10.97 5.10 21.14
N GLY A 15 -10.29 6.26 21.11
CA GLY A 15 -9.75 6.91 22.31
C GLY A 15 -10.79 7.30 23.36
N ASN A 16 -12.08 7.31 23.00
CA ASN A 16 -13.20 7.59 23.91
C ASN A 16 -13.83 6.33 24.55
N TYR A 17 -13.41 5.11 24.20
CA TYR A 17 -14.03 3.88 24.74
C TYR A 17 -13.25 3.26 25.91
N GLN A 18 -13.99 2.85 26.94
CA GLN A 18 -13.51 2.36 28.24
C GLN A 18 -12.90 0.94 28.21
N HIS A 19 -12.58 0.39 27.03
CA HIS A 19 -12.03 -0.97 26.84
C HIS A 19 -10.66 -0.95 26.16
N ALA A 20 -9.72 -0.19 26.73
CA ALA A 20 -8.38 0.06 26.18
C ALA A 20 -7.66 -1.20 25.64
N ASN A 21 -7.82 -2.36 26.29
CA ASN A 21 -7.08 -3.58 25.93
C ASN A 21 -7.59 -4.26 24.64
N GLU A 22 -8.89 -4.19 24.33
CA GLU A 22 -9.44 -4.72 23.07
C GLU A 22 -9.22 -3.73 21.93
N SER A 23 -9.33 -2.44 22.24
CA SER A 23 -9.01 -1.34 21.34
C SER A 23 -7.55 -1.34 20.87
N GLU A 24 -6.60 -1.58 21.78
CA GLU A 24 -5.16 -1.67 21.47
C GLU A 24 -4.81 -2.89 20.62
N LYS A 25 -5.44 -4.04 20.88
CA LYS A 25 -5.24 -5.24 20.04
C LYS A 25 -5.73 -5.00 18.62
N LEU A 26 -6.93 -4.47 18.47
CA LEU A 26 -7.48 -4.13 17.16
C LEU A 26 -6.59 -3.11 16.43
N LEU A 27 -6.07 -2.10 17.14
CA LEU A 27 -5.14 -1.13 16.59
C LEU A 27 -3.86 -1.79 16.08
N ASN A 28 -3.27 -2.70 16.88
CA ASN A 28 -2.06 -3.42 16.49
C ASN A 28 -2.31 -4.32 15.28
N ASP A 29 -3.44 -5.02 15.22
CA ASP A 29 -3.79 -5.86 14.08
C ASP A 29 -3.92 -5.03 12.79
N ILE A 30 -4.61 -3.88 12.86
CA ILE A 30 -4.72 -2.93 11.73
C ILE A 30 -3.34 -2.40 11.33
N TYR A 31 -2.50 -2.02 12.29
CA TYR A 31 -1.15 -1.54 12.01
C TYR A 31 -0.30 -2.60 11.31
N LEU A 32 -0.39 -3.85 11.79
CA LEU A 32 0.35 -4.97 11.22
C LEU A 32 -0.10 -5.24 9.78
N ASP A 33 -1.40 -5.20 9.52
CA ASP A 33 -1.96 -5.37 8.18
C ASP A 33 -1.50 -4.24 7.23
N LEU A 34 -1.55 -2.98 7.67
CA LEU A 34 -1.06 -1.85 6.87
C LEU A 34 0.44 -1.99 6.56
N PHE A 35 1.23 -2.36 7.56
CA PHE A 35 2.65 -2.57 7.41
C PHE A 35 2.96 -3.72 6.44
N LEU A 36 2.28 -4.86 6.58
CA LEU A 36 2.45 -6.01 5.70
C LEU A 36 2.05 -5.67 4.26
N ASN A 37 0.93 -4.96 4.07
CA ASN A 37 0.52 -4.50 2.74
C ASN A 37 1.57 -3.57 2.12
N ARG A 38 2.15 -2.65 2.89
CA ARG A 38 3.23 -1.78 2.43
C ARG A 38 4.48 -2.57 2.05
N MET A 39 4.88 -3.53 2.89
CA MET A 39 6.04 -4.40 2.62
C MET A 39 5.84 -5.24 1.36
N GLN A 40 4.67 -5.84 1.18
CA GLN A 40 4.34 -6.62 -0.02
C GLN A 40 4.40 -5.77 -1.28
N ARG A 41 3.87 -4.53 -1.22
CA ARG A 41 3.95 -3.59 -2.35
C ARG A 41 5.39 -3.21 -2.70
N LEU A 42 6.21 -2.87 -1.70
CA LEU A 42 7.63 -2.57 -1.93
C LEU A 42 8.37 -3.75 -2.57
N GLN A 43 8.13 -4.96 -2.06
CA GLN A 43 8.72 -6.17 -2.63
C GLN A 43 8.25 -6.40 -4.07
N ARG A 44 6.96 -6.16 -4.38
CA ARG A 44 6.44 -6.29 -5.74
C ARG A 44 7.10 -5.30 -6.71
N ILE A 45 7.35 -4.07 -6.26
CA ILE A 45 8.06 -3.05 -7.04
C ILE A 45 9.49 -3.51 -7.36
N GLU A 46 10.21 -4.05 -6.38
CA GLU A 46 11.56 -4.60 -6.60
C GLU A 46 11.52 -5.77 -7.60
N GLN A 47 10.59 -6.71 -7.45
CA GLN A 47 10.42 -7.81 -8.39
C GLN A 47 10.13 -7.35 -9.82
N LEU A 48 9.27 -6.33 -9.99
CA LEU A 48 8.96 -5.79 -11.30
C LEU A 48 10.18 -5.14 -11.95
N LYS A 49 11.04 -4.46 -11.17
CA LYS A 49 12.30 -3.92 -11.69
C LYS A 49 13.23 -5.02 -12.18
N ASP A 50 13.42 -6.09 -11.40
CA ASP A 50 14.25 -7.23 -11.80
C ASP A 50 13.71 -7.91 -13.06
N LEU A 51 12.39 -8.02 -13.19
CA LEU A 51 11.72 -8.57 -14.37
C LEU A 51 11.86 -7.66 -15.60
N ILE A 52 11.78 -6.34 -15.41
CA ILE A 52 12.02 -5.35 -16.46
C ILE A 52 13.46 -5.45 -16.98
N ASP A 53 14.43 -5.52 -16.07
CA ASP A 53 15.85 -5.65 -16.43
C ASP A 53 16.10 -6.97 -17.19
N SER A 54 15.51 -8.07 -16.72
CA SER A 54 15.57 -9.36 -17.40
C SER A 54 14.94 -9.30 -18.80
N ALA A 55 13.79 -8.62 -18.94
CA ALA A 55 13.13 -8.45 -20.23
C ALA A 55 13.96 -7.59 -21.20
N LEU A 56 14.71 -6.59 -20.70
CA LEU A 56 15.64 -5.80 -21.50
C LEU A 56 16.82 -6.64 -21.99
N ASP A 57 17.40 -7.47 -21.12
CA ASP A 57 18.50 -8.38 -21.46
C ASP A 57 18.11 -9.39 -22.55
N GLU A 58 16.89 -9.94 -22.44
CA GLU A 58 16.32 -10.87 -23.43
C GLU A 58 15.77 -10.17 -24.69
N ARG A 59 15.78 -8.83 -24.72
CA ARG A 59 15.12 -8.00 -25.76
C ARG A 59 13.64 -8.32 -25.94
N ASN A 60 12.98 -8.81 -24.89
CA ASN A 60 11.57 -9.13 -24.89
C ASN A 60 10.75 -7.85 -24.64
N LYS A 61 10.37 -7.20 -25.74
CA LYS A 61 9.60 -5.95 -25.70
C LYS A 61 8.21 -6.12 -25.08
N GLU A 62 7.56 -7.26 -25.30
CA GLU A 62 6.21 -7.50 -24.78
C GLU A 62 6.23 -7.56 -23.25
N ALA A 63 7.12 -8.39 -22.70
CA ALA A 63 7.32 -8.50 -21.25
C ALA A 63 7.75 -7.16 -20.64
N PHE A 64 8.64 -6.42 -21.30
CA PHE A 64 9.04 -5.08 -20.85
C PHE A 64 7.84 -4.12 -20.72
N TYR A 65 6.98 -4.04 -21.74
CA TYR A 65 5.80 -3.19 -21.69
C TYR A 65 4.80 -3.64 -20.64
N GLU A 66 4.59 -4.94 -20.46
CA GLU A 66 3.69 -5.47 -19.44
C GLU A 66 4.17 -5.13 -18.02
N TYR A 67 5.43 -5.44 -17.69
CA TYR A 67 5.97 -5.18 -16.35
C TYR A 67 6.12 -3.69 -16.05
N THR A 68 6.48 -2.88 -17.06
CA THR A 68 6.56 -1.42 -16.88
C THR A 68 5.18 -0.81 -16.65
N LYS A 69 4.15 -1.32 -17.34
CA LYS A 69 2.77 -0.88 -17.13
C LYS A 69 2.27 -1.25 -15.72
N GLU A 70 2.50 -2.48 -15.29
CA GLU A 70 2.13 -2.93 -13.94
C GLU A 70 2.83 -2.10 -12.87
N LEU A 71 4.12 -1.78 -13.07
CA LEU A 71 4.89 -0.93 -12.16
C LEU A 71 4.31 0.49 -12.10
N SER A 72 3.93 1.08 -13.24
CA SER A 72 3.33 2.41 -13.31
C SER A 72 1.99 2.46 -12.56
N GLU A 73 1.13 1.45 -12.75
CA GLU A 73 -0.17 1.37 -12.07
C GLU A 73 0.00 1.23 -10.54
N LEU A 74 0.98 0.45 -10.10
CA LEU A 74 1.32 0.30 -8.68
C LEU A 74 1.85 1.61 -8.07
N GLN A 75 2.66 2.37 -8.81
CA GLN A 75 3.21 3.65 -8.36
C GLN A 75 2.16 4.77 -8.36
N GLU A 76 1.29 4.85 -9.36
CA GLU A 76 0.19 5.81 -9.37
C GLU A 76 -0.78 5.58 -8.21
N THR A 77 -1.08 4.31 -7.91
CA THR A 77 -1.89 3.95 -6.74
C THR A 77 -1.20 4.42 -5.44
N GLN A 78 0.12 4.29 -5.34
CA GLN A 78 0.90 4.77 -4.20
C GLN A 78 0.89 6.30 -4.07
N GLU A 79 1.08 7.04 -5.16
CA GLU A 79 1.05 8.51 -5.15
C GLU A 79 -0.34 9.04 -4.75
N MET A 80 -1.42 8.38 -5.16
CA MET A 80 -2.79 8.71 -4.76
C MET A 80 -3.05 8.43 -3.27
N GLU A 81 -2.47 7.36 -2.70
CA GLU A 81 -2.53 7.06 -1.27
C GLU A 81 -1.72 8.09 -0.44
N GLU A 82 -0.50 8.44 -0.88
CA GLU A 82 0.39 9.39 -0.17
C GLU A 82 -0.11 10.84 -0.25
N THR A 83 -0.70 11.26 -1.38
CA THR A 83 -1.32 12.61 -1.47
C THR A 83 -2.58 12.73 -0.63
N GLN A 84 -3.30 11.64 -0.36
CA GLN A 84 -4.43 11.64 0.58
C GLN A 84 -3.98 11.70 2.05
N GLU A 85 -2.82 11.13 2.40
CA GLU A 85 -2.20 11.31 3.72
C GLU A 85 -1.62 12.73 3.91
N SER A 86 -1.06 13.34 2.87
CA SER A 86 -0.43 14.67 2.95
C SER A 86 -1.41 15.86 2.96
N VAL A 87 -2.66 15.66 2.53
CA VAL A 87 -3.71 16.72 2.52
C VAL A 87 -4.53 16.72 3.82
N MET A 88 -4.21 15.86 4.80
CA MET A 88 -4.72 15.90 6.17
C MET A 88 -3.87 16.76 7.10
#